data_AF-H1Q024-F1
#
_entry.id   AF-H1Q024-F1
#
_cell.length_a   1.000
_cell.length_b   1.000
_cell.length_c   1.000
_cell.angle_alpha   90.00
_cell.angle_beta   90.00
_cell.angle_gamma   90.00
#
_symmetry.space_group_name_H-M   'P 1'
#
loop_
_entity.id
_entity.type
_entity.pdbx_description
1 polymer ?
#
loop_
_entity_poly.entity_id
_entity_poly.type
_entity_poly.pdbx_seq_one_letter_code
_entity_poly.pdbx_strand_id
1 'polypeptide(L)'
;MKKIIISLTLLSMFVFTACQNDQNAQIENDATEKVSQSSQFLVTPEEARQSLKNFMDDVAAQTRGNNSTIREIDEIIDLNKFPSTRSTSPLVKSIGEDFYIATFKNDKGYALLSKDKRTSPIFAVLDDGHFSIDDLEESIKRLTLF
;
A
#
# COMPACT_ATOMS: atom_id res chain seq x y z
N MET A 1 17.80 62.74 -9.49
CA MET A 1 17.09 61.44 -9.42
C MET A 1 17.71 60.39 -10.37
N LYS A 2 19.01 60.09 -10.23
CA LYS A 2 19.67 59.00 -11.00
C LYS A 2 20.92 58.47 -10.29
N LYS A 3 21.58 59.29 -9.46
CA LYS A 3 22.75 58.90 -8.66
C LYS A 3 22.41 58.26 -7.30
N ILE A 4 21.23 58.57 -6.74
CA ILE A 4 20.77 58.00 -5.46
C ILE A 4 20.14 56.61 -5.64
N ILE A 5 19.62 56.31 -6.84
CA ILE A 5 19.00 55.00 -7.16
C ILE A 5 20.08 53.93 -7.40
N ILE A 6 21.27 54.31 -7.87
CA ILE A 6 22.40 53.40 -8.11
C ILE A 6 23.07 52.95 -6.80
N SER A 7 22.95 53.75 -5.73
CA SER A 7 23.55 53.44 -4.43
C SER A 7 22.77 52.40 -3.62
N LEU A 8 21.51 52.12 -3.97
CA LEU A 8 20.66 51.17 -3.24
C LEU A 8 20.68 49.76 -3.86
N THR A 9 21.14 49.62 -5.10
CA THR A 9 21.24 48.34 -5.82
C THR A 9 22.58 47.61 -5.64
N LEU A 10 23.59 48.24 -5.01
CA LEU A 10 24.91 47.64 -4.80
C LEU A 10 25.08 46.95 -3.43
N LEU A 11 24.08 47.06 -2.54
CA LEU A 11 24.15 46.52 -1.17
C LEU A 11 23.47 45.14 -1.02
N SER A 12 22.82 44.61 -2.06
CA SER A 12 22.07 43.34 -1.98
C SER A 12 22.78 42.11 -2.55
N MET A 13 24.08 42.18 -2.85
CA MET A 13 24.80 41.09 -3.54
C MET A 13 25.95 40.48 -2.71
N PHE A 14 25.86 40.45 -1.39
CA PHE A 14 26.88 39.80 -0.55
C PHE A 14 26.30 39.07 0.68
N VAL A 15 25.26 38.27 0.49
CA VAL A 15 24.83 37.29 1.52
C VAL A 15 24.48 35.94 0.90
N PHE A 16 25.46 35.32 0.25
CA PHE A 16 25.52 33.85 0.12
C PHE A 16 26.94 33.39 0.48
N THR A 17 27.36 33.69 1.70
CA THR A 17 28.45 32.93 2.33
C THR A 17 27.86 31.62 2.81
N ALA A 18 28.10 30.57 2.01
CA ALA A 18 27.89 29.19 2.41
C ALA A 18 28.60 28.94 3.76
N CYS A 19 27.86 28.47 4.76
CA CYS A 19 28.48 27.76 5.88
C CYS A 19 29.02 26.43 5.34
N GLN A 20 30.26 26.43 4.86
CA GLN A 20 31.07 25.22 4.87
C GLN A 20 31.44 24.96 6.34
N ASN A 21 30.72 24.04 6.96
CA ASN A 21 31.25 23.37 8.14
C ASN A 21 32.10 22.20 7.64
N ASP A 22 33.41 22.39 7.63
CA ASP A 22 34.37 21.30 7.48
C ASP A 22 34.22 20.37 8.68
N GLN A 23 33.54 19.25 8.48
CA GLN A 23 33.84 18.03 9.22
C GLN A 23 34.32 16.99 8.21
N ASN A 24 35.64 17.02 8.00
CA ASN A 24 36.39 15.89 7.52
C ASN A 24 36.25 14.76 8.55
N ALA A 25 35.32 13.85 8.28
CA ALA A 25 35.36 12.48 8.79
C ALA A 25 35.22 11.54 7.60
N GLN A 26 36.21 10.68 7.47
CA GLN A 26 36.47 9.75 6.40
C GLN A 26 35.35 8.73 6.16
N ILE A 27 35.13 8.43 4.87
CA ILE A 27 34.71 7.15 4.27
C ILE A 27 33.38 6.56 4.77
N GLU A 28 32.34 6.61 3.94
CA GLU A 28 31.71 5.40 3.42
C GLU A 28 30.83 5.73 2.20
N ASN A 29 30.71 4.77 1.30
CA ASN A 29 30.02 4.88 0.02
C ASN A 29 28.54 5.19 0.22
N ASP A 30 28.13 6.46 0.07
CA ASP A 30 26.72 6.81 -0.08
C ASP A 30 26.31 6.51 -1.52
N ALA A 31 26.01 5.24 -1.77
CA ALA A 31 25.09 4.88 -2.81
C ALA A 31 23.82 5.70 -2.52
N THR A 32 23.61 6.75 -3.31
CA THR A 32 22.34 7.46 -3.36
C THR A 32 21.25 6.40 -3.60
N GLU A 33 20.66 5.91 -2.50
CA GLU A 33 19.41 5.22 -2.52
C GLU A 33 18.42 6.25 -3.05
N LYS A 34 18.19 6.20 -4.37
CA LYS A 34 16.88 6.50 -4.90
C LYS A 34 15.93 5.52 -4.22
N VAL A 35 15.50 5.83 -3.00
CA VAL A 35 14.31 5.24 -2.40
C VAL A 35 13.21 5.56 -3.40
N SER A 36 12.92 4.58 -4.24
CA SER A 36 11.95 4.68 -5.31
C SER A 36 10.66 5.21 -4.69
N GLN A 37 10.18 6.38 -5.11
CA GLN A 37 8.92 6.98 -4.62
C GLN A 37 7.74 5.99 -4.63
N SER A 38 7.85 4.90 -5.39
CA SER A 38 6.91 3.78 -5.41
C SER A 38 6.75 3.06 -4.07
N SER A 39 7.78 2.99 -3.21
CA SER A 39 7.68 2.25 -1.94
C SER A 39 6.87 3.00 -0.88
N GLN A 40 6.83 4.34 -0.93
CA GLN A 40 6.16 5.15 0.09
C GLN A 40 4.63 4.98 0.08
N PHE A 41 4.06 4.65 -1.09
CA PHE A 41 2.62 4.48 -1.30
C PHE A 41 2.20 3.02 -1.22
N LEU A 42 3.15 2.08 -1.10
CA LEU A 42 2.85 0.68 -0.94
C LEU A 42 2.35 0.43 0.48
N VAL A 43 1.25 -0.30 0.59
CA VAL A 43 0.72 -0.86 1.83
C VAL A 43 1.43 -2.19 2.07
N THR A 44 2.00 -2.36 3.25
CA THR A 44 2.57 -3.64 3.68
C THR A 44 1.48 -4.62 4.13
N PRO A 45 1.73 -5.95 4.16
CA PRO A 45 0.75 -6.91 4.65
C PRO A 45 0.26 -6.61 6.09
N GLU A 46 1.14 -6.12 6.96
CA GLU A 46 0.79 -5.75 8.33
C GLU A 46 -0.06 -4.47 8.40
N GLU A 47 0.26 -3.45 7.59
CA GLU A 47 -0.58 -2.25 7.46
C GLU A 47 -1.98 -2.62 6.91
N ALA A 48 -2.06 -3.55 5.95
CA ALA A 48 -3.32 -4.05 5.42
C ALA A 48 -4.12 -4.81 6.49
N ARG A 49 -3.46 -5.68 7.26
CA ARG A 49 -4.05 -6.40 8.40
C ARG A 49 -4.63 -5.44 9.43
N GLN A 50 -3.87 -4.40 9.78
CA GLN A 50 -4.31 -3.39 10.75
C GLN A 50 -5.50 -2.58 10.22
N SER A 51 -5.48 -2.21 8.94
CA SER A 51 -6.58 -1.49 8.30
C SER A 51 -7.87 -2.30 8.31
N LEU A 52 -7.79 -3.60 8.00
CA LEU A 52 -8.92 -4.52 8.08
C LEU A 52 -9.43 -4.67 9.51
N LYS A 53 -8.53 -4.82 10.48
CA LYS A 53 -8.90 -4.91 11.90
C LYS A 53 -9.67 -3.67 12.36
N ASN A 54 -9.15 -2.47 12.05
CA ASN A 54 -9.79 -1.21 12.43
C ASN A 54 -11.19 -1.10 11.82
N PHE A 55 -11.33 -1.43 10.53
CA PHE A 55 -12.63 -1.44 9.87
C PHE A 55 -13.62 -2.41 10.53
N MET A 56 -13.17 -3.62 10.88
CA MET A 56 -14.04 -4.60 11.57
C MET A 56 -14.46 -4.12 12.96
N ASP A 57 -13.54 -3.51 13.70
CA ASP A 57 -13.82 -2.92 15.01
C ASP A 57 -14.84 -1.76 14.90
N ASP A 58 -14.71 -0.90 13.89
CA ASP A 58 -15.62 0.21 13.62
C ASP A 58 -17.02 -0.28 13.21
N VAL A 59 -17.11 -1.33 12.39
CA VAL A 59 -18.38 -1.97 12.01
C VAL A 59 -19.05 -2.64 13.21
N ALA A 60 -18.26 -3.30 14.06
CA ALA A 60 -18.75 -3.90 15.30
C ALA A 60 -19.28 -2.84 16.29
N ALA A 61 -18.61 -1.69 16.40
CA ALA A 61 -19.05 -0.60 17.26
C ALA A 61 -20.38 0.03 16.80
N GLN A 62 -20.64 0.06 15.49
CA GLN A 62 -21.86 0.65 14.92
C GLN A 62 -23.08 -0.28 14.98
N THR A 63 -22.88 -1.59 15.09
CA THR A 63 -23.96 -2.57 15.12
C THR A 63 -24.44 -2.78 16.55
N ARG A 64 -25.56 -2.13 16.92
CA ARG A 64 -26.18 -2.14 18.27
C ARG A 64 -26.71 -3.50 18.76
N GLY A 65 -26.51 -4.59 18.01
CA GLY A 65 -26.89 -5.94 18.40
C GLY A 65 -25.64 -6.80 18.57
N ASN A 66 -25.51 -7.47 19.71
CA ASN A 66 -24.42 -8.34 20.17
C ASN A 66 -23.96 -9.49 19.22
N ASN A 67 -24.28 -9.45 17.93
CA ASN A 67 -24.03 -10.51 16.98
C ASN A 67 -23.03 -10.12 15.88
N SER A 68 -22.33 -8.98 16.00
CA SER A 68 -21.14 -8.75 15.16
C SER A 68 -20.10 -9.78 15.58
N THR A 69 -20.15 -10.93 14.92
CA THR A 69 -19.28 -12.06 15.19
C THR A 69 -17.87 -11.56 14.95
N ILE A 70 -17.10 -11.36 16.02
CA ILE A 70 -15.70 -10.93 15.93
C ILE A 70 -14.98 -11.95 15.04
N ARG A 71 -14.63 -11.51 13.83
CA ARG A 71 -13.89 -12.32 12.86
C ARG A 71 -12.41 -12.15 13.14
N GLU A 72 -11.74 -13.27 13.37
CA GLU A 72 -10.30 -13.28 13.50
C GLU A 72 -9.67 -13.44 12.11
N ILE A 73 -8.77 -12.52 11.76
CA ILE A 73 -8.01 -12.59 10.52
C ILE A 73 -7.02 -13.75 10.65
N ASP A 74 -7.10 -14.70 9.72
CA ASP A 74 -6.20 -15.84 9.64
C ASP A 74 -4.91 -15.42 8.92
N GLU A 75 -4.99 -15.19 7.61
CA GLU A 75 -3.84 -14.88 6.76
C GLU A 75 -4.07 -13.63 5.90
N ILE A 76 -2.98 -12.92 5.56
CA ILE A 76 -2.95 -11.93 4.48
C ILE A 76 -2.18 -12.55 3.30
N ILE A 77 -2.92 -12.94 2.28
CA ILE A 77 -2.46 -13.62 1.08
C ILE A 77 -1.99 -12.58 0.06
N ASP A 78 -0.75 -12.74 -0.39
CA ASP A 78 -0.18 -12.00 -1.50
C ASP A 78 -0.09 -12.91 -2.73
N LEU A 79 -1.00 -12.73 -3.69
CA LEU A 79 -1.06 -13.57 -4.90
C LEU A 79 0.23 -13.53 -5.71
N ASN A 80 1.02 -12.45 -5.64
CA ASN A 80 2.30 -12.36 -6.34
C ASN A 80 3.38 -13.30 -5.79
N LYS A 81 3.19 -13.80 -4.56
CA LYS A 81 4.11 -14.78 -3.95
C LYS A 81 3.78 -16.22 -4.37
N PHE A 82 2.64 -16.46 -5.02
CA PHE A 82 2.29 -17.80 -5.49
C PHE A 82 3.03 -18.10 -6.79
N PRO A 83 3.51 -19.36 -6.97
CA PRO A 83 4.20 -19.75 -8.19
C PRO A 83 3.24 -19.62 -9.38
N SER A 84 3.53 -18.67 -10.26
CA SER A 84 2.81 -18.53 -11.53
C SER A 84 3.10 -19.75 -12.42
N THR A 85 2.05 -20.45 -12.84
CA THR A 85 2.18 -21.50 -13.87
C THR A 85 1.95 -20.90 -15.26
N ARG A 86 2.25 -21.64 -16.33
CA ARG A 86 1.91 -21.21 -17.70
C ARG A 86 0.40 -20.97 -17.90
N SER A 87 -0.44 -21.51 -17.02
CA SER A 87 -1.89 -21.41 -17.08
C SER A 87 -2.46 -20.28 -16.22
N THR A 88 -1.64 -19.59 -15.44
CA THR A 88 -2.12 -18.52 -14.55
C THR A 88 -2.64 -17.35 -15.36
N SER A 89 -3.90 -16.99 -15.10
CA SER A 89 -4.60 -15.94 -15.82
C SER A 89 -3.90 -14.58 -15.65
N PRO A 90 -3.77 -13.76 -16.71
CA PRO A 90 -3.29 -12.38 -16.59
C PRO A 90 -4.08 -11.56 -15.57
N LEU A 91 -5.38 -11.86 -15.41
CA LEU A 91 -6.25 -11.17 -14.46
C LEU A 91 -5.92 -11.53 -13.00
N VAL A 92 -5.49 -12.76 -12.72
CA VAL A 92 -5.01 -13.13 -11.37
C VAL A 92 -3.72 -12.36 -11.03
N LYS A 93 -2.84 -12.17 -12.02
CA LYS A 93 -1.63 -11.36 -11.84
C LYS A 93 -1.96 -9.91 -11.56
N SER A 94 -2.88 -9.30 -12.33
CA SER A 94 -3.29 -7.92 -12.07
C SER A 94 -3.95 -7.75 -10.70
N ILE A 95 -4.78 -8.71 -10.26
CA ILE A 95 -5.31 -8.70 -8.89
C ILE A 95 -4.17 -8.77 -7.87
N GLY A 96 -3.18 -9.63 -8.10
CA GLY A 96 -2.02 -9.77 -7.21
C GLY A 96 -1.13 -8.53 -7.16
N GLU A 97 -1.01 -7.76 -8.24
CA GLU A 97 -0.28 -6.49 -8.28
C GLU A 97 -0.92 -5.41 -7.40
N ASP A 98 -2.25 -5.33 -7.40
CA ASP A 98 -2.97 -4.22 -6.77
C ASP A 98 -3.58 -4.58 -5.40
N PHE A 99 -3.80 -5.86 -5.10
CA PHE A 99 -4.57 -6.29 -3.93
C PHE A 99 -3.92 -7.41 -3.12
N TYR A 100 -4.13 -7.35 -1.80
CA TYR A 100 -4.04 -8.48 -0.90
C TYR A 100 -5.41 -9.11 -0.68
N ILE A 101 -5.42 -10.39 -0.29
CA ILE A 101 -6.63 -11.09 0.13
C ILE A 101 -6.46 -11.52 1.58
N ALA A 102 -7.38 -11.10 2.45
CA ALA A 102 -7.37 -11.52 3.85
C ALA A 102 -8.40 -12.62 4.08
N THR A 103 -7.99 -13.74 4.66
CA THR A 103 -8.91 -14.82 5.05
C THR A 103 -9.29 -14.68 6.53
N PHE A 104 -10.49 -15.12 6.87
CA PHE A 104 -10.93 -15.20 8.27
C PHE A 104 -10.97 -16.65 8.74
N LYS A 105 -10.66 -16.86 10.02
CA LYS A 105 -10.74 -18.19 10.63
C LYS A 105 -12.17 -18.71 10.65
N ASN A 106 -12.31 -20.04 10.56
CA ASN A 106 -13.59 -20.77 10.66
C ASN A 106 -14.56 -20.46 9.51
N ASP A 107 -14.04 -20.32 8.28
CA ASP A 107 -14.83 -20.10 7.06
C ASP A 107 -15.77 -18.88 7.13
N LYS A 108 -15.34 -17.84 7.84
CA LYS A 108 -16.09 -16.57 8.00
C LYS A 108 -15.81 -15.58 6.87
N GLY A 109 -15.51 -16.12 5.69
CA GLY A 109 -15.26 -15.38 4.46
C GLY A 109 -13.85 -14.84 4.30
N TYR A 110 -13.72 -13.85 3.43
CA TYR A 110 -12.47 -13.19 3.08
C TYR A 110 -12.70 -11.74 2.66
N ALA A 111 -11.64 -10.94 2.64
CA ALA A 111 -11.68 -9.53 2.27
C ALA A 111 -10.64 -9.21 1.19
N LEU A 112 -10.97 -8.25 0.32
CA LEU A 112 -10.08 -7.72 -0.71
C LEU A 112 -9.52 -6.36 -0.23
N LEU A 113 -8.21 -6.29 -0.08
CA LEU A 113 -7.48 -5.16 0.50
C LEU A 113 -6.55 -4.54 -0.53
N SER A 114 -6.42 -3.21 -0.53
CA SER A 114 -5.52 -2.52 -1.46
C SER A 114 -4.06 -2.58 -1.04
N LYS A 115 -3.17 -2.65 -2.04
CA LYS A 115 -1.72 -2.41 -1.87
C LYS A 115 -1.32 -0.93 -2.03
N ASP A 116 -2.25 -0.04 -2.39
CA ASP A 116 -1.95 1.39 -2.61
C ASP A 116 -2.64 2.28 -1.57
N LYS A 117 -1.82 3.03 -0.81
CA LYS A 117 -2.24 3.98 0.24
C LYS A 117 -3.14 5.11 -0.26
N ARG A 118 -3.19 5.37 -1.56
CA ARG A 118 -3.99 6.44 -2.18
C ARG A 118 -5.41 6.00 -2.52
N THR A 119 -5.72 4.72 -2.35
CA THR A 119 -7.03 4.13 -2.67
C THR A 119 -7.78 3.74 -1.40
N SER A 120 -9.03 3.28 -1.52
CA SER A 120 -9.73 2.69 -0.37
C SER A 120 -8.92 1.50 0.15
N PRO A 121 -8.66 1.39 1.47
CA PRO A 121 -7.89 0.26 2.01
C PRO A 121 -8.62 -1.07 1.85
N ILE A 122 -9.95 -1.04 1.79
CA ILE A 122 -10.83 -2.21 1.72
C ILE A 122 -11.83 -2.00 0.58
N PHE A 123 -11.94 -2.98 -0.30
CA PHE A 123 -12.84 -2.95 -1.46
C PHE A 123 -14.02 -3.89 -1.30
N ALA A 124 -13.81 -5.04 -0.66
CA ALA A 124 -14.85 -6.03 -0.42
C ALA A 124 -14.58 -6.79 0.87
N VAL A 125 -15.67 -7.20 1.52
CA VAL A 125 -15.67 -8.15 2.64
C VAL A 125 -16.82 -9.12 2.36
N LEU A 126 -16.49 -10.40 2.30
CA LEU A 126 -17.44 -11.49 2.18
C LEU A 126 -17.62 -12.13 3.55
N ASP A 127 -18.86 -12.46 3.90
CA ASP A 127 -19.22 -12.94 5.24
C ASP A 127 -19.11 -14.46 5.39
N ASP A 128 -18.99 -15.18 4.28
CA ASP A 128 -18.92 -16.64 4.21
C ASP A 128 -17.89 -17.16 3.19
N GLY A 129 -17.51 -18.42 3.37
CA GLY A 129 -16.63 -19.16 2.48
C GLY A 129 -15.14 -19.04 2.81
N HIS A 130 -14.33 -19.65 1.95
CA HIS A 130 -12.87 -19.56 1.98
C HIS A 130 -12.35 -19.06 0.64
N PHE A 131 -11.19 -18.40 0.66
CA PHE A 131 -10.54 -18.03 -0.57
C PHE A 131 -9.76 -19.22 -1.16
N SER A 132 -9.84 -19.39 -2.49
CA SER A 132 -9.10 -20.38 -3.26
C SER A 132 -8.62 -19.75 -4.56
N ILE A 133 -7.33 -19.87 -4.85
CA ILE A 133 -6.75 -19.39 -6.11
C ILE A 133 -7.25 -20.24 -7.28
N ASP A 134 -7.43 -21.54 -7.08
CA ASP A 134 -7.93 -22.44 -8.11
C ASP A 134 -9.36 -22.08 -8.51
N ASP A 135 -10.22 -21.76 -7.53
CA ASP A 135 -11.61 -21.34 -7.79
C ASP A 135 -11.66 -19.98 -8.49
N LEU A 136 -10.75 -19.05 -8.13
CA LEU A 136 -10.60 -17.77 -8.81
C LEU A 136 -10.17 -17.97 -10.27
N GLU A 137 -9.15 -18.80 -10.51
CA GLU A 137 -8.69 -19.11 -11.87
C GLU A 137 -9.79 -19.77 -12.71
N GLU A 138 -10.53 -20.73 -12.14
CA GLU A 138 -11.64 -21.39 -12.83
C GLU A 138 -12.75 -20.40 -13.16
N SER A 139 -13.12 -19.54 -12.22
CA SER A 139 -14.14 -18.51 -12.40
C SER A 139 -13.77 -17.55 -13.53
N ILE A 140 -12.50 -17.13 -13.59
CA ILE A 140 -12.01 -16.27 -14.67
C ILE A 140 -12.03 -17.00 -16.01
N LYS A 141 -11.58 -18.26 -16.07
CA LYS A 141 -11.64 -19.06 -17.30
C LYS A 141 -13.06 -19.19 -17.82
N ARG A 142 -14.05 -19.41 -16.94
CA ARG A 142 -15.48 -19.45 -17.31
C ARG A 142 -15.98 -18.12 -17.88
N LEU A 143 -15.53 -16.99 -17.33
CA LEU A 143 -15.94 -15.65 -17.78
C LEU A 143 -15.32 -15.27 -19.14
N THR A 144 -14.14 -15.77 -19.49
CA THR A 144 -13.48 -15.48 -20.76
C THR A 144 -13.91 -16.39 -21.92
N LEU A 145 -14.83 -17.32 -21.69
CA LEU A 145 -15.37 -18.25 -22.71
C LEU A 145 -16.66 -17.73 -23.39
N PHE A 146 -17.07 -16.50 -23.08
CA PHE A 146 -18.14 -15.76 -23.75
C PHE A 146 -17.56 -14.61 -24.57
#